data_AF-A0A2N3DZT8-F1
#
_entry.id   AF-A0A2N3DZT8-F1
#
_cell.length_a   1.000
_cell.length_b   1.000
_cell.length_c   1.000
_cell.angle_alpha   90.00
_cell.angle_beta   90.00
_cell.angle_gamma   90.00
#
_symmetry.space_group_name_H-M   'P 1'
#
loop_
_entity.id
_entity.type
_entity.pdbx_description
1 polymer ?
#
loop_
_entity_poly.entity_id
_entity_poly.type
_entity_poly.pdbx_seq_one_letter_code
_entity_poly.pdbx_strand_id
1 'polypeptide(L)'
;MIRLYTFPASLKGTPNPSQFCVKLETAMRLAGVPHEVRYEMNPAKAPKRKLPFIEIEGERIGDSTLTLYRLNEKLGVDLDRGLDETEKAQSHMIQRMVEERLAWVLAYSRWADDANWPVVRRALFGGMRFPLSVIVPSSARKGVRAALHAQGIGRHSPEEIYDLGARDLAALSILLGERDFFFGDKPTLTDVSVFACLVNIIGPDLPSPLKEAALGHDNLVRHTERMGELHAAKRQRRKIELTLAA
;
A
#
# COMPACT_ATOMS: atom_id res chain seq x y z
N MET A 1 23.83 -0.24 4.17
CA MET A 1 22.93 0.18 3.07
C MET A 1 21.66 -0.65 3.16
N ILE A 2 20.48 -0.03 3.17
CA ILE A 2 19.20 -0.74 3.23
C ILE A 2 18.75 -1.10 1.82
N ARG A 3 18.30 -2.35 1.61
CA ARG A 3 17.69 -2.79 0.35
C ARG A 3 16.21 -3.02 0.58
N LEU A 4 15.36 -2.32 -0.19
CA LEU A 4 13.92 -2.53 -0.21
C LEU A 4 13.57 -3.46 -1.37
N TYR A 5 12.97 -4.60 -1.07
CA TYR A 5 12.48 -5.55 -2.05
C TYR A 5 10.98 -5.35 -2.27
N THR A 6 10.60 -5.07 -3.50
CA THR A 6 9.24 -4.71 -3.91
C THR A 6 8.89 -5.29 -5.28
N PHE A 7 7.62 -5.22 -5.71
CA PHE A 7 7.26 -5.50 -7.09
C PHE A 7 7.72 -4.36 -8.03
N PRO A 8 7.91 -4.60 -9.33
CA PRO A 8 8.04 -3.52 -10.30
C PRO A 8 6.69 -2.78 -10.49
N ALA A 9 6.75 -1.55 -11.01
CA ALA A 9 5.59 -0.76 -11.41
C ALA A 9 4.92 -1.36 -12.67
N SER A 10 4.21 -2.48 -12.50
CA SER A 10 3.64 -3.25 -13.60
C SER A 10 2.21 -2.83 -13.97
N LEU A 11 1.52 -2.10 -13.11
CA LEU A 11 0.18 -1.57 -13.34
C LEU A 11 0.28 -0.05 -13.58
N LYS A 12 -0.07 0.40 -14.78
CA LYS A 12 0.00 1.82 -15.15
C LYS A 12 -0.89 2.65 -14.22
N GLY A 13 -0.41 3.83 -13.81
CA GLY A 13 -1.15 4.74 -12.95
C GLY A 13 -0.88 4.59 -11.44
N THR A 14 -0.13 3.56 -11.01
CA THR A 14 0.33 3.41 -9.62
C THR A 14 1.85 3.17 -9.59
N PRO A 15 2.58 3.67 -8.57
CA PRO A 15 4.02 3.38 -8.41
C PRO A 15 4.28 1.88 -8.14
N ASN A 16 3.29 1.16 -7.61
CA ASN A 16 3.39 -0.27 -7.36
C ASN A 16 2.01 -0.94 -7.33
N PRO A 17 1.84 -2.16 -7.88
CA PRO A 17 0.57 -2.88 -7.78
C PRO A 17 0.22 -3.33 -6.35
N SER A 18 1.14 -3.27 -5.38
CA SER A 18 0.87 -3.58 -3.99
C SER A 18 0.86 -2.32 -3.13
N GLN A 19 -0.26 -2.03 -2.47
CA GLN A 19 -0.35 -0.91 -1.52
C GLN A 19 0.69 -1.04 -0.40
N PHE A 20 0.97 -2.23 0.10
CA PHE A 20 1.97 -2.41 1.16
C PHE A 20 3.38 -2.05 0.70
N CYS A 21 3.68 -2.28 -0.59
CA CYS A 21 4.93 -1.83 -1.20
C CYS A 21 4.98 -0.30 -1.30
N VAL A 22 3.89 0.34 -1.74
CA VAL A 22 3.79 1.82 -1.76
C VAL A 22 3.91 2.40 -0.35
N LYS A 23 3.22 1.82 0.65
CA LYS A 23 3.27 2.24 2.06
C LYS A 23 4.71 2.29 2.55
N LEU A 24 5.41 1.16 2.45
CA LEU A 24 6.77 1.06 2.98
C LEU A 24 7.74 1.98 2.26
N GLU A 25 7.71 2.02 0.92
CA GLU A 25 8.60 2.90 0.15
C GLU A 25 8.34 4.38 0.47
N THR A 26 7.07 4.78 0.54
CA THR A 26 6.68 6.17 0.85
C THR A 26 7.13 6.56 2.25
N ALA A 27 6.90 5.71 3.25
CA ALA A 27 7.36 5.98 4.61
C ALA A 27 8.89 6.12 4.69
N MET A 28 9.64 5.23 4.03
CA MET A 28 11.11 5.32 3.97
C MET A 28 11.57 6.61 3.27
N ARG A 29 10.89 7.03 2.21
CA ARG A 29 11.18 8.29 1.49
C ARG A 29 10.91 9.52 2.34
N LEU A 30 9.75 9.60 2.98
CA LEU A 30 9.37 10.71 3.86
C LEU A 30 10.30 10.83 5.07
N ALA A 31 10.72 9.70 5.64
CA ALA A 31 11.69 9.65 6.72
C ALA A 31 13.14 9.91 6.28
N GLY A 32 13.39 10.11 4.98
CA GLY A 32 14.72 10.37 4.43
C GLY A 32 15.67 9.17 4.50
N VAL A 33 15.14 7.96 4.69
CA VAL A 33 15.93 6.72 4.87
C VAL A 33 16.61 6.35 3.55
N PRO A 34 17.96 6.30 3.50
CA PRO A 34 18.64 5.88 2.29
C PRO A 34 18.45 4.40 1.98
N HIS A 35 17.84 4.10 0.84
CA HIS A 35 17.62 2.71 0.42
C HIS A 35 17.82 2.51 -1.09
N GLU A 36 18.16 1.28 -1.44
CA GLU A 36 18.18 0.78 -2.81
C GLU A 36 16.91 -0.05 -3.06
N VAL A 37 16.19 0.23 -4.15
CA VAL A 37 15.03 -0.56 -4.55
C VAL A 37 15.48 -1.75 -5.40
N ARG A 38 15.04 -2.95 -5.01
CA ARG A 38 15.26 -4.22 -5.71
C ARG A 38 13.91 -4.83 -6.07
N TYR A 39 13.76 -5.28 -7.31
CA TYR A 39 12.53 -5.91 -7.75
C TYR A 39 12.55 -7.42 -7.52
N GLU A 40 11.49 -7.95 -6.92
CA GLU A 40 11.23 -9.38 -6.77
C GLU A 40 9.85 -9.69 -7.34
N MET A 41 9.79 -10.67 -8.24
CA MET A 41 8.56 -11.10 -8.91
C MET A 41 7.95 -12.35 -8.27
N ASN A 42 8.72 -13.06 -7.45
CA ASN A 42 8.30 -14.28 -6.77
C ASN A 42 8.20 -14.04 -5.26
N PRO A 43 6.98 -13.78 -4.72
CA PRO A 43 6.77 -13.60 -3.30
C PRO A 43 7.24 -14.79 -2.46
N ALA A 44 7.31 -16.00 -2.99
CA ALA A 44 7.77 -17.18 -2.25
C ALA A 44 9.23 -17.08 -1.77
N LYS A 45 10.04 -16.19 -2.37
CA LYS A 45 11.41 -15.90 -1.92
C LYS A 45 11.47 -14.93 -0.74
N ALA A 46 10.39 -14.24 -0.42
CA ALA A 46 10.33 -13.28 0.67
C ALA A 46 10.16 -13.99 2.04
N PRO A 47 10.64 -13.40 3.15
CA PRO A 47 10.63 -14.05 4.47
C PRO A 47 9.26 -14.54 4.94
N LYS A 48 8.21 -13.79 4.62
CA LYS A 48 6.80 -14.12 4.94
C LYS A 48 5.99 -14.58 3.72
N ARG A 49 6.69 -14.95 2.64
CA ARG A 49 6.09 -15.29 1.33
C ARG A 49 5.22 -14.17 0.74
N LYS A 50 5.48 -12.92 1.15
CA LYS A 50 4.78 -11.69 0.74
C LYS A 50 5.80 -10.55 0.58
N LEU A 51 5.50 -9.62 -0.32
CA LEU A 51 6.21 -8.35 -0.48
C LEU A 51 5.38 -7.20 0.13
N PRO A 52 6.02 -6.13 0.62
CA PRO A 52 7.47 -5.89 0.57
C PRO A 52 8.25 -6.54 1.72
N PHE A 53 9.58 -6.54 1.61
CA PHE A 53 10.49 -6.77 2.73
C PHE A 53 11.76 -5.91 2.57
N ILE A 54 12.49 -5.68 3.64
CA ILE A 54 13.82 -5.05 3.59
C ILE A 54 14.92 -6.03 3.96
N GLU A 55 16.13 -5.68 3.54
CA GLU A 55 17.37 -6.24 4.07
C GLU A 55 18.21 -5.11 4.67
N ILE A 56 18.55 -5.25 5.94
CA ILE A 56 19.36 -4.31 6.72
C ILE A 56 20.34 -5.13 7.57
N GLU A 57 21.64 -4.87 7.44
CA GLU A 57 22.68 -5.55 8.23
C GLU A 57 22.64 -7.10 8.13
N GLY A 58 22.22 -7.63 6.98
CA GLY A 58 22.08 -9.07 6.75
C GLY A 58 20.76 -9.67 7.27
N GLU A 59 19.96 -8.91 8.01
CA GLU A 59 18.63 -9.31 8.47
C GLU A 59 17.57 -9.03 7.40
N ARG A 60 16.71 -10.01 7.12
CA ARG A 60 15.59 -9.87 6.17
C ARG A 60 14.26 -9.76 6.93
N ILE A 61 13.57 -8.64 6.76
CA ILE A 61 12.38 -8.29 7.54
C ILE A 61 11.22 -8.02 6.59
N GLY A 62 10.24 -8.92 6.57
CA GLY A 62 9.01 -8.74 5.80
C GLY A 62 7.86 -8.22 6.67
N ASP A 63 6.76 -7.84 5.99
CA ASP A 63 5.63 -7.08 6.53
C ASP A 63 5.94 -5.59 6.67
N SER A 64 5.15 -4.73 6.00
CA SER A 64 5.41 -3.29 5.96
C SER A 64 5.33 -2.64 7.33
N THR A 65 4.47 -3.11 8.24
CA THR A 65 4.30 -2.52 9.57
C THR A 65 5.43 -2.96 10.49
N LEU A 66 5.76 -4.26 10.51
CA LEU A 66 6.90 -4.75 11.29
C LEU A 66 8.24 -4.17 10.81
N THR A 67 8.38 -3.96 9.50
CA THR A 67 9.54 -3.26 8.96
C THR A 67 9.64 -1.83 9.50
N LEU A 68 8.53 -1.08 9.53
CA LEU A 68 8.54 0.29 10.06
C LEU A 68 8.86 0.33 11.55
N TYR A 69 8.36 -0.61 12.34
CA TYR A 69 8.76 -0.74 13.75
C TYR A 69 10.26 -0.96 13.89
N ARG A 70 10.84 -1.87 13.10
CA ARG A 70 12.30 -2.09 13.17
C ARG A 70 13.11 -0.88 12.70
N LEU A 71 12.64 -0.16 11.68
CA LEU A 71 13.30 1.06 11.22
C LEU A 71 13.22 2.15 12.30
N ASN A 72 12.12 2.24 13.04
CA ASN A 72 12.02 3.11 14.19
C ASN A 72 13.05 2.72 15.27
N GLU A 73 13.06 1.45 15.69
CA GLU A 73 14.00 0.93 16.70
C GLU A 73 15.48 1.18 16.32
N LYS A 74 15.85 0.96 15.05
CA LYS A 74 17.25 1.07 14.62
C LYS A 74 17.69 2.48 14.23
N LEU A 75 16.79 3.32 13.72
CA LEU A 75 17.14 4.59 13.06
C LEU A 75 16.36 5.80 13.59
N GLY A 76 15.46 5.63 14.56
CA GLY A 76 14.59 6.70 15.07
C GLY A 76 13.60 7.21 14.02
N VAL A 77 13.24 6.36 13.06
CA VAL A 77 12.27 6.68 12.00
C VAL A 77 10.86 6.57 12.56
N ASP A 78 10.32 7.71 12.96
CA ASP A 78 8.95 7.83 13.46
C ASP A 78 8.20 8.98 12.78
N LEU A 79 7.27 8.64 11.89
CA LEU A 79 6.40 9.61 11.22
C LEU A 79 5.23 10.06 12.11
N ASP A 80 4.95 9.34 13.19
CA ASP A 80 3.89 9.64 14.15
C ASP A 80 4.44 10.34 15.42
N ARG A 81 5.73 10.68 15.45
CA ARG A 81 6.41 11.29 16.62
C ARG A 81 5.77 12.56 17.18
N GLY A 82 5.04 13.28 16.33
CA GLY A 82 4.37 14.54 16.68
C GLY A 82 2.96 14.35 17.22
N LEU A 83 2.44 13.12 17.18
CA LEU A 83 1.09 12.80 17.60
C LEU A 83 1.01 12.61 19.11
N ASP A 84 -0.09 13.06 19.71
CA ASP A 84 -0.44 12.67 21.07
C ASP A 84 -0.94 11.22 21.13
N GLU A 85 -1.16 10.69 22.35
CA GLU A 85 -1.57 9.29 22.52
C GLU A 85 -2.96 8.98 21.95
N THR A 86 -3.86 9.96 21.91
CA THR A 86 -5.18 9.80 21.30
C THR A 86 -5.07 9.77 19.78
N GLU A 87 -4.27 10.67 19.21
CA GLU A 87 -4.00 10.72 17.77
C GLU A 87 -3.28 9.47 17.29
N LYS A 88 -2.33 8.91 18.07
CA LYS A 88 -1.71 7.61 17.77
C LYS A 88 -2.74 6.47 17.76
N ALA A 89 -3.67 6.46 18.71
CA ALA A 89 -4.75 5.47 18.73
C ALA A 89 -5.68 5.62 17.51
N GLN A 90 -6.02 6.85 17.13
CA GLN A 90 -6.79 7.13 15.92
C GLN A 90 -6.03 6.72 14.64
N SER A 91 -4.72 7.03 14.57
CA SER A 91 -3.82 6.61 13.48
C SER A 91 -3.85 5.09 13.33
N HIS A 92 -3.76 4.35 14.43
CA HIS A 92 -3.88 2.90 14.43
C HIS A 92 -5.22 2.42 13.85
N MET A 93 -6.35 2.97 14.32
CA MET A 93 -7.69 2.59 13.86
C MET A 93 -7.87 2.82 12.35
N ILE A 94 -7.43 3.99 11.85
CA ILE A 94 -7.53 4.32 10.43
C ILE A 94 -6.67 3.35 9.60
N GLN A 95 -5.43 3.10 10.03
CA GLN A 95 -4.56 2.13 9.38
C GLN A 95 -5.19 0.73 9.35
N ARG A 96 -5.86 0.27 10.42
CA ARG A 96 -6.55 -1.04 10.42
C ARG A 96 -7.71 -1.07 9.43
N MET A 97 -8.54 -0.03 9.36
CA MET A 97 -9.63 0.05 8.39
C MET A 97 -9.10 -0.06 6.95
N VAL A 98 -8.07 0.73 6.63
CA VAL A 98 -7.47 0.75 5.29
C VAL A 98 -6.79 -0.58 4.94
N GLU A 99 -5.99 -1.12 5.85
CA GLU A 99 -5.14 -2.29 5.58
C GLU A 99 -5.86 -3.63 5.72
N GLU A 100 -6.94 -3.69 6.50
CA GLU A 100 -7.66 -4.94 6.83
C GLU A 100 -9.09 -5.01 6.30
N ARG A 101 -9.67 -3.91 5.80
CA ARG A 101 -10.97 -3.92 5.08
C ARG A 101 -10.80 -3.43 3.65
N LEU A 102 -10.44 -2.16 3.46
CA LEU A 102 -10.37 -1.54 2.14
C LEU A 102 -9.37 -2.26 1.22
N ALA A 103 -8.26 -2.75 1.78
CA ALA A 103 -7.29 -3.58 1.08
C ALA A 103 -7.88 -4.86 0.47
N TRP A 104 -8.83 -5.49 1.15
CA TRP A 104 -9.49 -6.70 0.67
C TRP A 104 -10.57 -6.40 -0.36
N VAL A 105 -11.25 -5.26 -0.26
CA VAL A 105 -12.16 -4.77 -1.31
C VAL A 105 -11.38 -4.46 -2.60
N LEU A 106 -10.22 -3.80 -2.48
CA LEU A 106 -9.31 -3.58 -3.61
C LEU A 106 -8.80 -4.91 -4.21
N ALA A 107 -8.46 -5.89 -3.37
CA ALA A 107 -8.06 -7.21 -3.84
C ALA A 107 -9.19 -7.92 -4.58
N TYR A 108 -10.43 -7.82 -4.10
CA TYR A 108 -11.61 -8.32 -4.80
C TYR A 108 -11.75 -7.68 -6.19
N SER A 109 -11.74 -6.34 -6.25
CA SER A 109 -11.85 -5.57 -7.50
C SER A 109 -10.84 -6.01 -8.57
N ARG A 110 -9.63 -6.39 -8.17
CA ARG A 110 -8.55 -6.76 -9.10
C ARG A 110 -8.52 -8.25 -9.48
N TRP A 111 -8.87 -9.14 -8.55
CA TRP A 111 -8.62 -10.58 -8.71
C TRP A 111 -9.89 -11.41 -8.84
N ALA A 112 -11.00 -10.96 -8.24
CA ALA A 112 -12.26 -11.67 -8.28
C ALA A 112 -13.19 -11.12 -9.36
N ASP A 113 -13.24 -9.81 -9.53
CA ASP A 113 -14.05 -9.17 -10.57
C ASP A 113 -13.56 -9.57 -11.98
N ASP A 114 -14.45 -10.16 -12.77
CA ASP A 114 -14.14 -10.62 -14.12
C ASP A 114 -13.93 -9.47 -15.11
N ALA A 115 -14.46 -8.27 -14.85
CA ALA A 115 -14.23 -7.10 -15.69
C ALA A 115 -12.76 -6.63 -15.63
N ASN A 116 -12.15 -6.71 -14.45
CA ASN A 116 -10.80 -6.21 -14.21
C ASN A 116 -9.71 -7.27 -14.39
N TRP A 117 -10.04 -8.55 -14.19
CA TRP A 117 -9.05 -9.63 -14.23
C TRP A 117 -8.21 -9.68 -15.52
N PRO A 118 -8.75 -9.50 -16.74
CA PRO A 118 -7.94 -9.54 -17.97
C PRO A 118 -6.81 -8.51 -17.98
N VAL A 119 -7.07 -7.29 -17.48
CA VAL A 119 -6.08 -6.20 -17.39
C VAL A 119 -5.02 -6.54 -16.34
N VAL A 120 -5.45 -6.96 -15.14
CA VAL A 120 -4.55 -7.36 -14.04
C VAL A 120 -3.68 -8.56 -14.45
N ARG A 121 -4.26 -9.56 -15.11
CA ARG A 121 -3.54 -10.72 -15.63
C ARG A 121 -2.42 -10.30 -16.59
N ARG A 122 -2.73 -9.41 -17.52
CA ARG A 122 -1.75 -8.91 -18.50
C ARG A 122 -0.63 -8.13 -17.82
N ALA A 123 -0.98 -7.22 -16.90
CA ALA A 123 -0.03 -6.40 -16.16
C ALA A 123 0.94 -7.23 -15.33
N LEU A 124 0.44 -8.21 -14.56
CA LEU A 124 1.26 -8.96 -13.61
C LEU A 124 1.98 -10.17 -14.21
N PHE A 125 1.44 -10.76 -15.29
CA PHE A 125 1.92 -12.03 -15.81
C PHE A 125 2.22 -12.04 -17.32
N GLY A 126 2.08 -10.90 -18.02
CA GLY A 126 2.22 -10.81 -19.47
C GLY A 126 3.59 -11.23 -20.03
N GLY A 127 4.64 -11.20 -19.21
CA GLY A 127 5.99 -11.62 -19.61
C GLY A 127 6.26 -13.13 -19.57
N MET A 128 5.30 -13.96 -19.13
CA MET A 128 5.50 -15.40 -19.00
C MET A 128 5.32 -16.13 -20.34
N ARG A 129 6.12 -17.19 -20.56
CA ARG A 129 5.98 -18.10 -21.73
C ARG A 129 5.04 -19.25 -21.43
N PHE A 130 4.47 -19.87 -22.46
CA PHE A 130 3.71 -21.10 -22.32
C PHE A 130 4.62 -22.24 -21.78
N PRO A 131 4.15 -23.09 -20.85
CA PRO A 131 2.80 -23.15 -20.27
C PRO A 131 2.58 -22.28 -19.02
N LEU A 132 3.63 -21.66 -18.47
CA LEU A 132 3.56 -20.86 -17.25
C LEU A 132 2.58 -19.68 -17.34
N SER A 133 2.44 -19.08 -18.54
CA SER A 133 1.50 -17.97 -18.82
C SER A 133 0.01 -18.33 -18.64
N VAL A 134 -0.31 -19.62 -18.54
CA VAL A 134 -1.67 -20.12 -18.25
C VAL A 134 -1.76 -20.63 -16.82
N ILE A 135 -0.80 -21.44 -16.40
CA ILE A 135 -0.82 -22.12 -15.11
C ILE A 135 -0.69 -21.13 -13.95
N VAL A 136 0.32 -20.24 -14.01
CA VAL A 136 0.64 -19.34 -12.89
C VAL A 136 -0.48 -18.33 -12.63
N PRO A 137 -1.04 -17.62 -13.63
CA PRO A 137 -2.13 -16.68 -13.37
C PRO A 137 -3.39 -17.36 -12.86
N SER A 138 -3.74 -18.54 -13.40
CA SER A 138 -4.92 -19.30 -12.96
C SER A 138 -4.78 -19.75 -11.50
N SER A 139 -3.62 -20.31 -11.14
CA SER A 139 -3.33 -20.72 -9.76
C SER A 139 -3.33 -19.53 -8.80
N ALA A 140 -2.69 -18.41 -9.18
CA ALA A 140 -2.68 -17.19 -8.37
C ALA A 140 -4.08 -16.63 -8.16
N ARG A 141 -4.90 -16.52 -9.22
CA ARG A 141 -6.28 -16.04 -9.12
C ARG A 141 -7.12 -16.93 -8.22
N LYS A 142 -7.02 -18.25 -8.37
CA LYS A 142 -7.72 -19.22 -7.50
C LYS A 142 -7.31 -19.04 -6.04
N GLY A 143 -6.01 -18.88 -5.77
CA GLY A 143 -5.47 -18.65 -4.43
C GLY A 143 -6.00 -17.36 -3.80
N VAL A 144 -6.02 -16.25 -4.55
CA VAL A 144 -6.54 -14.97 -4.04
C VAL A 144 -8.05 -15.04 -3.78
N ARG A 145 -8.85 -15.67 -4.67
CA ARG A 145 -10.29 -15.88 -4.42
C ARG A 145 -10.55 -16.73 -3.18
N ALA A 146 -9.76 -17.78 -2.97
CA ALA A 146 -9.84 -18.59 -1.75
C ALA A 146 -9.48 -17.77 -0.50
N ALA A 147 -8.45 -16.92 -0.57
CA ALA A 147 -8.07 -16.03 0.53
C ALA A 147 -9.14 -14.97 0.83
N LEU A 148 -9.74 -14.36 -0.19
CA LEU A 148 -10.87 -13.43 -0.04
C LEU A 148 -12.05 -14.10 0.68
N HIS A 149 -12.39 -15.32 0.28
CA HIS A 149 -13.45 -16.08 0.95
C HIS A 149 -13.06 -16.44 2.37
N ALA A 150 -11.82 -16.90 2.62
CA ALA A 150 -11.35 -17.24 3.97
C ALA A 150 -11.41 -16.02 4.92
N GLN A 151 -10.93 -14.86 4.46
CA GLN A 151 -10.90 -13.63 5.25
C GLN A 151 -12.31 -13.11 5.59
N GLY A 152 -13.29 -13.30 4.70
CA GLY A 152 -14.67 -12.88 4.95
C GLY A 152 -15.26 -12.04 3.83
N ILE A 153 -14.48 -11.12 3.26
CA ILE A 153 -15.01 -10.19 2.25
C ILE A 153 -15.59 -10.93 1.04
N GLY A 154 -14.96 -12.03 0.63
CA GLY A 154 -15.37 -12.82 -0.54
C GLY A 154 -16.61 -13.66 -0.33
N ARG A 155 -17.27 -13.58 0.84
CA ARG A 155 -18.56 -14.23 1.11
C ARG A 155 -19.76 -13.35 0.76
N HIS A 156 -19.53 -12.06 0.55
CA HIS A 156 -20.55 -11.07 0.23
C HIS A 156 -20.81 -11.01 -1.28
N SER A 157 -21.93 -10.40 -1.67
CA SER A 157 -22.22 -10.09 -3.06
C SER A 157 -21.27 -9.00 -3.59
N PRO A 158 -21.05 -8.88 -4.91
CA PRO A 158 -20.27 -7.80 -5.49
C PRO A 158 -20.71 -6.41 -5.01
N GLU A 159 -22.03 -6.18 -4.97
CA GLU A 159 -22.64 -4.91 -4.56
C GLU A 159 -22.35 -4.61 -3.09
N GLU A 160 -22.51 -5.59 -2.20
CA GLU A 160 -22.18 -5.47 -0.77
C GLU A 160 -20.69 -5.17 -0.55
N ILE A 161 -19.80 -5.85 -1.29
CA ILE A 161 -18.35 -5.66 -1.17
C ILE A 161 -17.96 -4.22 -1.53
N TYR A 162 -18.53 -3.70 -2.62
CA TYR A 162 -18.25 -2.34 -3.05
C TYR A 162 -18.90 -1.29 -2.15
N ASP A 163 -20.10 -1.53 -1.62
CA ASP A 163 -20.74 -0.64 -0.64
C ASP A 163 -19.92 -0.54 0.66
N LEU A 164 -19.38 -1.66 1.14
CA LEU A 164 -18.47 -1.66 2.29
C LEU A 164 -17.24 -0.77 2.04
N GLY A 165 -16.62 -0.89 0.86
CA GLY A 165 -15.50 -0.04 0.48
C GLY A 165 -15.88 1.44 0.34
N ALA A 166 -17.05 1.74 -0.23
CA ALA A 166 -17.56 3.10 -0.36
C ALA A 166 -17.80 3.77 1.01
N ARG A 167 -18.30 3.01 2.00
CA ARG A 167 -18.47 3.52 3.37
C ARG A 167 -17.14 3.81 4.06
N ASP A 168 -16.14 2.96 3.88
CA ASP A 168 -14.79 3.21 4.40
C ASP A 168 -14.18 4.48 3.77
N LEU A 169 -14.36 4.67 2.46
CA LEU A 169 -13.93 5.88 1.75
C LEU A 169 -14.65 7.14 2.26
N ALA A 170 -15.97 7.07 2.46
CA ALA A 170 -16.73 8.17 3.03
C ALA A 170 -16.25 8.53 4.45
N ALA A 171 -15.94 7.53 5.28
CA ALA A 171 -15.37 7.76 6.61
C ALA A 171 -14.00 8.44 6.52
N LEU A 172 -13.11 8.01 5.62
CA LEU A 172 -11.82 8.67 5.38
C LEU A 172 -12.01 10.13 4.93
N SER A 173 -12.96 10.38 4.03
CA SER A 173 -13.28 11.73 3.54
C SER A 173 -13.73 12.64 4.68
N ILE A 174 -14.61 12.15 5.57
CA ILE A 174 -15.08 12.91 6.74
C ILE A 174 -13.93 13.18 7.71
N LEU A 175 -13.09 12.17 7.98
CA LEU A 175 -11.96 12.29 8.88
C LEU A 175 -10.90 13.26 8.34
N LEU A 176 -10.62 13.26 7.03
CA LEU A 176 -9.71 14.22 6.43
C LEU A 176 -10.29 15.64 6.50
N GLY A 177 -11.57 15.79 6.15
CA GLY A 177 -12.25 17.08 6.06
C GLY A 177 -11.58 17.99 5.03
N GLU A 178 -11.34 19.25 5.39
CA GLU A 178 -10.66 20.25 4.55
C GLU A 178 -9.13 20.30 4.78
N ARG A 179 -8.58 19.38 5.58
CA ARG A 179 -7.15 19.36 5.93
C ARG A 179 -6.33 18.72 4.81
N ASP A 180 -5.07 19.10 4.75
CA ASP A 180 -4.11 18.50 3.81
C ASP A 180 -3.66 17.09 4.25
N PHE A 181 -3.58 16.86 5.57
CA PHE A 181 -3.22 15.57 6.19
C PHE A 181 -4.10 15.28 7.41
N PHE A 182 -4.19 14.00 7.80
CA PHE A 182 -5.16 13.55 8.82
C PHE A 182 -4.92 14.13 10.23
N PHE A 183 -3.68 14.45 10.58
CA PHE A 183 -3.29 14.88 11.94
C PHE A 183 -2.48 16.18 11.98
N GLY A 184 -2.63 17.05 10.97
CA GLY A 184 -2.02 18.38 10.96
C GLY A 184 -1.37 18.74 9.63
N ASP A 185 -0.27 19.50 9.69
CA ASP A 185 0.35 20.09 8.49
C ASP A 185 1.43 19.20 7.86
N LYS A 186 1.71 18.05 8.44
CA LYS A 186 2.73 17.10 7.96
C LYS A 186 2.13 15.71 7.82
N PRO A 187 2.53 14.94 6.79
CA PRO A 187 2.05 13.58 6.61
C PRO A 187 2.56 12.68 7.74
N THR A 188 1.67 11.82 8.24
CA THR A 188 1.96 10.79 9.24
C THR A 188 1.86 9.40 8.62
N LEU A 189 2.00 8.33 9.40
CA LEU A 189 1.77 6.96 8.90
C LEU A 189 0.34 6.77 8.40
N THR A 190 -0.63 7.51 8.93
CA THR A 190 -2.01 7.46 8.45
C THR A 190 -2.09 7.93 7.00
N ASP A 191 -1.51 9.09 6.68
CA ASP A 191 -1.46 9.61 5.32
C ASP A 191 -0.77 8.65 4.37
N VAL A 192 0.31 8.01 4.82
CA VAL A 192 1.06 7.03 4.03
C VAL A 192 0.21 5.79 3.71
N SER A 193 -0.49 5.23 4.70
CA SER A 193 -1.34 4.06 4.49
C SER A 193 -2.56 4.39 3.61
N VAL A 194 -3.21 5.53 3.86
CA VAL A 194 -4.36 6.01 3.05
C VAL A 194 -3.92 6.25 1.61
N PHE A 195 -2.83 7.00 1.38
CA PHE A 195 -2.27 7.24 0.05
C PHE A 195 -1.96 5.94 -0.68
N ALA A 196 -1.27 5.01 -0.01
CA ALA A 196 -0.88 3.74 -0.61
C ALA A 196 -2.08 2.92 -1.11
N CYS A 197 -3.21 2.99 -0.40
CA CYS A 197 -4.46 2.37 -0.82
C CYS A 197 -5.13 3.16 -1.94
N LEU A 198 -5.34 4.47 -1.76
CA LEU A 198 -6.05 5.33 -2.72
C LEU A 198 -5.35 5.42 -4.07
N VAL A 199 -4.03 5.55 -4.12
CA VAL A 199 -3.28 5.57 -5.39
C VAL A 199 -3.45 4.24 -6.16
N ASN A 200 -3.69 3.15 -5.44
CA ASN A 200 -3.97 1.85 -6.03
C ASN A 200 -5.44 1.66 -6.45
N ILE A 201 -6.37 2.43 -5.89
CA ILE A 201 -7.79 2.46 -6.30
C ILE A 201 -7.97 3.40 -7.50
N ILE A 202 -7.48 4.63 -7.39
CA ILE A 202 -7.71 5.73 -8.33
C ILE A 202 -6.82 5.62 -9.57
N GLY A 203 -5.53 5.35 -9.35
CA GLY A 203 -4.50 5.45 -10.38
C GLY A 203 -4.67 4.48 -11.56
N PRO A 204 -4.82 3.17 -11.31
CA PRO A 204 -5.01 2.20 -12.38
C PRO A 204 -6.26 2.41 -13.22
N ASP A 205 -6.16 2.12 -14.52
CA ASP A 205 -7.31 2.06 -15.43
C ASP A 205 -8.08 0.75 -15.26
N LEU A 206 -8.74 0.63 -14.10
CA LEU A 206 -9.56 -0.50 -13.69
C LEU A 206 -10.91 0.06 -13.22
N PRO A 207 -11.91 0.17 -14.12
CA PRO A 207 -13.21 0.68 -13.75
C PRO A 207 -13.86 -0.23 -12.70
N SER A 208 -14.39 0.38 -11.64
CA SER A 208 -15.13 -0.32 -10.59
C SER A 208 -15.93 0.68 -9.75
N PRO A 209 -17.03 0.25 -9.11
CA PRO A 209 -17.75 1.10 -8.16
C PRO A 209 -16.86 1.64 -7.03
N LEU A 210 -15.82 0.88 -6.62
CA LEU A 210 -14.83 1.36 -5.65
C LEU A 210 -14.04 2.57 -6.16
N LYS A 211 -13.61 2.54 -7.43
CA LYS A 211 -12.87 3.65 -8.04
C LYS A 211 -13.78 4.87 -8.20
N GLU A 212 -15.01 4.67 -8.63
CA GLU A 212 -16.02 5.74 -8.74
C GLU A 212 -16.30 6.38 -7.38
N ALA A 213 -16.48 5.58 -6.33
CA ALA A 213 -16.67 6.08 -4.97
C ALA A 213 -15.48 6.90 -4.48
N ALA A 214 -14.24 6.44 -4.72
CA ALA A 214 -13.04 7.18 -4.34
C ALA A 214 -12.90 8.51 -5.10
N LEU A 215 -13.23 8.52 -6.40
CA LEU A 215 -13.23 9.72 -7.24
C LEU A 215 -14.35 10.70 -6.88
N GLY A 216 -15.43 10.24 -6.24
CA GLY A 216 -16.51 11.09 -5.74
C GLY A 216 -16.14 11.94 -4.51
N HIS A 217 -14.96 11.75 -3.93
CA HIS A 217 -14.46 12.50 -2.79
C HIS A 217 -13.26 13.37 -3.18
N ASP A 218 -13.51 14.62 -3.59
CA ASP A 218 -12.47 15.53 -4.09
C ASP A 218 -11.30 15.74 -3.10
N ASN A 219 -11.57 15.76 -1.80
CA ASN A 219 -10.53 15.91 -0.79
C ASN A 219 -9.59 14.69 -0.72
N LEU A 220 -10.10 13.46 -0.89
CA LEU A 220 -9.29 12.25 -0.99
C LEU A 220 -8.47 12.22 -2.29
N VAL A 221 -9.01 12.73 -3.39
CA VAL A 221 -8.27 12.87 -4.65
C VAL A 221 -7.10 13.84 -4.46
N ARG A 222 -7.35 15.04 -3.94
CA ARG A 222 -6.30 16.03 -3.65
C ARG A 222 -5.25 15.50 -2.68
N HIS A 223 -5.66 14.78 -1.64
CA HIS A 223 -4.74 14.10 -0.71
C HIS A 223 -3.84 13.10 -1.43
N THR A 224 -4.42 12.28 -2.31
CA THR A 224 -3.69 11.27 -3.07
C THR A 224 -2.66 11.91 -4.01
N GLU A 225 -3.03 13.00 -4.69
CA GLU A 225 -2.14 13.77 -5.56
C GLU A 225 -0.97 14.36 -4.77
N ARG A 226 -1.26 15.05 -3.66
CA ARG A 226 -0.26 15.65 -2.77
C ARG A 226 0.73 14.62 -2.23
N MET A 227 0.24 13.48 -1.75
CA MET A 227 1.09 12.39 -1.28
C MET A 227 1.88 11.73 -2.42
N GLY A 228 1.32 11.71 -3.64
CA GLY A 228 2.01 11.28 -4.86
C GLY A 228 3.21 12.16 -5.21
N GLU A 229 3.07 13.49 -5.10
CA GLU A 229 4.18 14.44 -5.27
C GLU A 229 5.28 14.20 -4.23
N LEU A 230 4.90 14.02 -2.96
CA LEU A 230 5.84 13.74 -1.88
C LEU A 230 6.57 12.40 -2.07
N HIS A 231 5.87 11.37 -2.56
CA HIS A 231 6.48 10.09 -2.91
C HIS A 231 7.49 10.24 -4.07
N ALA A 232 7.15 11.05 -5.08
CA ALA A 232 7.99 11.28 -6.26
C ALA A 232 9.20 12.19 -6.00
N ALA A 233 9.14 13.04 -4.97
CA ALA A 233 10.19 14.01 -4.65
C ALA A 233 11.57 13.33 -4.47
N LYS A 234 12.58 13.82 -5.22
CA LYS A 234 13.97 13.43 -5.02
C LYS A 234 14.45 14.01 -3.69
N ARG A 235 15.02 13.17 -2.80
CA ARG A 235 15.50 13.51 -1.45
C ARG A 235 15.83 14.99 -1.20
N GLN A 236 15.25 15.57 -0.16
CA GLN A 236 15.96 16.62 0.58
C GLN A 236 17.19 15.98 1.23
N ARG A 237 18.39 16.48 0.91
CA ARG A 237 19.64 16.09 1.57
C ARG A 237 19.57 16.50 3.04
N ARG A 238 19.09 15.65 3.94
CA ARG A 238 19.41 15.76 5.37
C ARG A 238 20.58 14.83 5.67
N LYS A 239 21.68 15.43 6.16
CA LYS A 239 22.76 14.70 6.84
C LYS A 239 22.11 13.98 8.02
N ILE A 240 22.06 12.65 7.96
CA ILE A 240 21.82 11.86 9.17
C ILE A 240 23.19 11.77 9.84
N GLU A 241 23.38 12.55 10.89
CA GLU A 241 24.47 12.30 11.83
C GLU A 241 24.11 11.01 12.57
N LEU A 242 24.75 9.92 12.19
CA LEU A 242 24.72 8.69 12.95
C LEU A 242 25.53 8.95 14.22
N THR A 243 24.84 9.30 15.31
CA THR A 243 25.41 9.20 16.65
C THR A 243 25.59 7.72 16.95
N LEU A 244 26.78 7.20 16.63
CA LEU A 244 27.29 5.98 17.23
C LEU A 244 27.47 6.28 18.72
N ALA A 245 26.62 5.70 19.55
CA ALA A 245 26.84 5.70 21.00
C ALA A 245 28.16 4.97 21.27
N ALA A 246 29.07 5.66 21.95
CA ALA A 246 30.30 5.12 22.52
C ALA A 246 30.00 4.31 23.79
#